data_AF-A0A2T3L582-F1
#
_entry.id   AF-A0A2T3L582-F1
#
_cell.length_a   1.000
_cell.length_b   1.000
_cell.length_c   1.000
_cell.angle_alpha   90.00
_cell.angle_beta   90.00
_cell.angle_gamma   90.00
#
_symmetry.space_group_name_H-M   'P 1'
#
loop_
_entity.id
_entity.type
_entity.pdbx_description
1 polymer ?
#
loop_
_entity_poly.entity_id
_entity_poly.type
_entity_poly.pdbx_seq_one_letter_code
_entity_poly.pdbx_strand_id
1 'polypeptide(L)' 'MLNTPKKLITLKEVIALTGLSRSTIYKYISTREFPQQIPIGERSVRWEDGEIQSWIQRKIELR' A
#
# COMPACT_ATOMS: atom_id res chain seq x y z
N MET A 1 5.01 23.00 -11.96
CA MET A 1 5.23 21.71 -11.27
C MET A 1 3.86 21.16 -10.92
N LEU A 2 3.47 20.00 -11.45
CA LEU A 2 2.15 19.42 -11.17
C LEU A 2 2.17 18.85 -9.76
N ASN A 3 1.41 19.45 -8.85
CA ASN A 3 1.18 18.92 -7.53
C ASN A 3 0.15 17.79 -7.65
N THR A 4 0.58 16.61 -8.10
CA THR A 4 -0.31 15.45 -8.25
C THR A 4 -0.91 15.14 -6.89
N PRO A 5 -2.25 15.19 -6.72
CA PRO A 5 -2.87 14.90 -5.44
C PRO A 5 -2.55 13.46 -5.05
N LYS A 6 -1.77 13.31 -3.97
CA LYS A 6 -1.43 12.02 -3.40
C LYS A 6 -2.67 11.46 -2.71
N LYS A 7 -3.36 10.53 -3.39
CA LYS A 7 -4.52 9.84 -2.85
C LYS A 7 -4.06 8.89 -1.75
N LEU A 8 -4.69 8.99 -0.58
CA LEU A 8 -4.52 8.04 0.51
C LEU A 8 -5.62 6.98 0.45
N ILE A 9 -5.23 5.72 0.53
CA ILE A 9 -6.15 4.57 0.46
C ILE A 9 -6.16 3.76 1.76
N THR A 10 -7.30 3.14 2.01
CA THR A 10 -7.59 2.30 3.17
C THR A 10 -7.03 0.88 3.00
N LEU A 11 -6.93 0.13 4.10
CA LEU A 11 -6.57 -1.29 4.05
C LEU A 11 -7.53 -2.10 3.15
N LYS A 12 -8.82 -1.75 3.12
CA LYS A 12 -9.81 -2.43 2.27
C LYS A 12 -9.50 -2.24 0.78
N GLU A 13 -9.14 -1.02 0.38
CA GLU A 13 -8.71 -0.72 -0.99
C GLU A 13 -7.40 -1.43 -1.33
N VAL A 14 -6.41 -1.43 -0.41
CA VAL A 14 -5.15 -2.16 -0.61
C VAL A 14 -5.38 -3.66 -0.82
N ILE A 15 -6.27 -4.28 -0.03
CA ILE A 15 -6.66 -5.68 -0.20
C ILE A 15 -7.31 -5.89 -1.58
N ALA A 16 -8.21 -5.01 -1.99
CA ALA A 16 -8.88 -5.10 -3.28
C ALA A 16 -7.90 -4.96 -4.47
N LEU A 17 -6.92 -4.08 -4.35
CA LEU A 17 -5.91 -3.84 -5.40
C LEU A 17 -4.90 -4.98 -5.52
N THR A 18 -4.46 -5.54 -4.39
CA THR A 18 -3.37 -6.53 -4.36
C THR A 18 -3.85 -7.98 -4.36
N GLY A 19 -5.11 -8.24 -4.00
CA GLY A 19 -5.65 -9.58 -3.75
C GLY A 19 -5.06 -10.26 -2.51
N LEU A 20 -4.21 -9.57 -1.74
CA LEU A 20 -3.58 -10.12 -0.54
C LEU A 20 -4.50 -10.04 0.66
N SER A 21 -4.42 -11.05 1.53
CA SER A 21 -5.08 -11.01 2.83
C SER A 21 -4.44 -9.96 3.75
N ARG A 22 -5.21 -9.48 4.74
CA ARG A 22 -4.72 -8.55 5.77
C ARG A 22 -3.45 -9.06 6.46
N SER A 23 -3.40 -10.35 6.84
CA SER A 23 -2.25 -10.93 7.54
C SER A 23 -1.02 -10.98 6.63
N THR A 24 -1.18 -11.28 5.34
CA THR A 24 -0.09 -11.25 4.37
C THR A 24 0.48 -9.84 4.21
N ILE A 25 -0.38 -8.81 4.13
CA ILE A 25 0.04 -7.41 4.06
C ILE A 25 0.89 -7.06 5.29
N TYR A 26 0.42 -7.34 6.51
CA TYR A 26 1.19 -7.05 7.71
C TYR A 26 2.48 -7.85 7.81
N LYS A 27 2.50 -9.11 7.33
CA LYS A 27 3.72 -9.90 7.22
C LYS A 27 4.73 -9.21 6.31
N TYR A 28 4.33 -8.80 5.10
CA TYR A 28 5.23 -8.09 4.19
C TYR A 28 5.66 -6.71 4.70
N ILE A 29 4.81 -6.01 5.45
CA ILE A 29 5.20 -4.77 6.13
C ILE A 29 6.32 -5.06 7.15
N SER A 30 6.19 -6.14 7.95
CA SER A 30 7.20 -6.52 8.94
C SER A 30 8.53 -6.95 8.31
N THR A 31 8.50 -7.55 7.12
CA THR A 31 9.70 -7.92 6.36
C THR A 31 10.22 -6.82 5.44
N ARG A 32 9.59 -5.63 5.46
CA ARG A 32 9.90 -4.47 4.59
C ARG A 32 9.77 -4.78 3.08
N GLU A 33 8.95 -5.76 2.73
CA GLU A 33 8.66 -6.15 1.35
C GLU A 33 7.40 -5.47 0.78
N PHE A 34 6.74 -4.61 1.56
CA PHE A 34 5.52 -3.89 1.19
C PHE A 34 5.60 -2.41 1.62
N PRO A 35 4.90 -1.49 0.92
CA PRO A 35 4.83 -0.09 1.32
C PRO A 35 4.37 0.09 2.77
N GLN A 36 5.05 1.00 3.47
CA GLN A 36 4.76 1.26 4.88
C GLN A 36 3.48 2.07 5.02
N GLN A 37 2.72 1.78 6.07
CA GLN A 37 1.49 2.51 6.36
C GLN A 37 1.78 3.87 6.99
N ILE A 38 1.01 4.89 6.61
CA ILE A 38 1.04 6.24 7.15
C ILE A 38 -0.02 6.32 8.26
N PRO A 39 0.37 6.54 9.54
CA PRO A 39 -0.58 6.82 10.61
C PRO A 39 -1.25 8.17 10.37
N ILE A 40 -2.58 8.19 10.33
CA ILE A 40 -3.40 9.42 10.19
C ILE A 40 -4.13 9.74 11.51
N GLY A 41 -4.14 8.79 12.45
CA GLY A 41 -4.64 8.97 13.81
C GLY A 41 -4.34 7.73 14.64
N GLU A 42 -4.73 7.77 15.92
CA GLU A 42 -4.40 6.73 16.91
C GLU A 42 -4.76 5.29 16.44
N ARG A 43 -5.87 5.14 15.72
CA ARG A 43 -6.37 3.84 15.23
C ARG A 43 -6.58 3.81 13.71
N SER A 44 -6.04 4.79 12.98
CA SER A 44 -6.29 4.95 11.55
C SER A 44 -4.99 5.04 10.78
N VAL A 45 -4.83 4.16 9.80
CA VAL A 45 -3.67 4.11 8.92
C VAL A 45 -4.11 4.16 7.46
N ARG A 46 -3.26 4.70 6.60
CA ARG A 46 -3.47 4.79 5.15
C ARG A 46 -2.20 4.45 4.39
N TRP A 47 -2.31 4.22 3.10
CA TRP A 47 -1.17 4.10 2.19
C TRP A 47 -1.26 5.16 1.11
N GLU A 48 -0.12 5.62 0.61
CA GLU A 48 -0.10 6.39 -0.63
C GLU A 48 -0.44 5.46 -1.80
N ASP A 49 -1.47 5.79 -2.57
CA ASP A 49 -1.94 4.97 -3.70
C ASP A 49 -0.80 4.69 -4.70
N GLY A 50 0.01 5.70 -5.00
CA GLY A 50 1.15 5.57 -5.91
C GLY A 50 2.20 4.56 -5.46
N GLU A 51 2.46 4.43 -4.15
CA GLU A 51 3.40 3.43 -3.63
C GLU A 51 2.85 2.01 -3.80
N ILE A 52 1.55 1.83 -3.61
CA ILE A 52 0.88 0.53 -3.80
C ILE A 52 0.87 0.15 -5.28
N GLN A 53 0.54 1.08 -6.18
CA GLN A 53 0.61 0.85 -7.63
C GLN A 53 2.04 0.51 -8.07
N SER A 54 3.04 1.22 -7.58
CA SER A 54 4.45 0.96 -7.89
C SER A 54 4.89 -0.43 -7.40
N TRP A 55 4.42 -0.85 -6.22
CA TRP A 55 4.68 -2.19 -5.71
C TRP A 55 4.03 -3.28 -6.58
N ILE A 56 2.78 -3.09 -7.01
CA ILE A 56 2.08 -4.02 -7.92
C ILE A 56 2.85 -4.13 -9.24
N GLN A 57 3.23 -2.99 -9.82
CA GLN A 57 3.99 -2.95 -11.07
C GLN A 57 5.31 -3.72 -10.95
N ARG A 58 6.05 -3.53 -9.85
CA ARG A 58 7.28 -4.29 -9.58
C ARG A 58 7.03 -5.80 -9.48
N LYS A 59 5.89 -6.24 -8.92
CA LYS A 59 5.54 -7.67 -8.88
C LYS A 59 5.22 -8.22 -10.27
N ILE A 60 4.61 -7.42 -11.14
CA ILE A 60 4.33 -7.79 -12.53
C ILE A 60 5.64 -7.92 -13.32
N GLU A 61 6.59 -7.00 -13.12
CA GLU A 61 7.89 -7.01 -13.81
C GLU A 61 8.82 -8.15 -13.38
N LEU A 62 8.61 -8.71 -12.18
CA LEU A 62 9.37 -9.87 -11.68
C LEU A 62 8.78 -11.22 -12.14
N ARG A 63 7.70 -11.21 -12.94
CA ARG A 63 7.15 -12.40 -13.58
C ARG A 63 8.05 -12.85 -14.73
#